data_AF-A0A4R3JD08-F1
#
_entry.id   AF-A0A4R3JD08-F1
#
_cell.length_a   1.000
_cell.length_b   1.000
_cell.length_c   1.000
_cell.angle_alpha   90.00
_cell.angle_beta   90.00
_cell.angle_gamma   90.00
#
_symmetry.space_group_name_H-M   'P 1'
#
loop_
_entity.id
_entity.type
_entity.pdbx_description
1 polymer ?
#
loop_
_entity_poly.entity_id
_entity_poly.type
_entity_poly.pdbx_seq_one_letter_code
_entity_poly.pdbx_strand_id
1 'polypeptide(L)'
;MYHRRSEQKARNNLGEWMEPLSRPNDRTPPRQDAPKGAPEDVRADASAGALKDAIAVALKYDPGDARAPKVVAGGRGHIAEQILQIAFDRGIKVRKDADLAQILSVIDIDSEIPLEAFAAVAEILVYVYRANDRLDELEGGPSARDAAGNIDGARQNDDEGKTSPRRKDEQ
;
A
#
# COMPACT_ATOMS: atom_id res chain seq x y z
N MET A 1 -21.55 90.73 44.35
CA MET A 1 -21.42 89.27 44.56
C MET A 1 -20.17 88.81 43.81
N TYR A 2 -19.22 88.19 44.52
CA TYR A 2 -17.85 87.89 44.09
C TYR A 2 -17.76 86.69 43.12
N HIS A 3 -16.83 86.80 42.14
CA HIS A 3 -15.93 85.77 41.55
C HIS A 3 -16.57 84.63 40.73
N ARG A 4 -16.04 84.21 39.57
CA ARG A 4 -14.68 83.70 39.35
C ARG A 4 -14.35 83.71 37.84
N ARG A 5 -13.10 84.04 37.55
CA ARG A 5 -12.51 84.40 36.24
C ARG A 5 -12.06 83.16 35.43
N SER A 6 -12.21 83.28 34.11
CA SER A 6 -11.37 82.82 32.98
C SER A 6 -10.81 81.40 32.94
N GLU A 7 -11.26 80.68 31.91
CA GLU A 7 -10.48 80.16 30.76
C GLU A 7 -9.10 79.49 30.93
N GLN A 8 -9.00 78.41 30.13
CA GLN A 8 -7.84 77.85 29.44
C GLN A 8 -6.88 76.88 30.18
N LYS A 9 -6.95 75.63 29.69
CA LYS A 9 -5.82 74.81 29.20
C LYS A 9 -4.91 74.12 30.23
N ALA A 10 -4.95 72.79 30.25
CA ALA A 10 -3.82 71.88 30.53
C ALA A 10 -4.36 70.44 30.37
N ARG A 11 -3.94 69.56 29.45
CA ARG A 11 -2.60 69.07 29.11
C ARG A 11 -1.79 68.60 30.31
N ASN A 12 -1.56 67.29 30.32
CA ASN A 12 -0.45 66.53 30.88
C ASN A 12 -0.42 66.32 32.40
N ASN A 13 -0.47 65.04 32.79
CA ASN A 13 0.31 64.55 33.91
C ASN A 13 1.75 64.33 33.41
N LEU A 14 2.66 65.16 33.91
CA LEU A 14 4.11 65.13 33.74
C LEU A 14 4.77 65.01 35.12
N GLY A 15 5.96 64.44 35.10
CA GLY A 15 6.96 64.37 36.16
C GLY A 15 7.92 63.24 35.78
N GLU A 16 9.03 63.44 35.07
CA GLU A 16 10.16 64.38 35.30
C GLU A 16 10.63 64.29 36.76
N TRP A 17 11.86 63.85 37.07
CA TRP A 17 13.11 64.64 36.94
C TRP A 17 14.39 63.79 36.70
N MET A 18 15.29 64.32 35.83
CA MET A 18 16.78 64.34 35.77
C MET A 18 17.61 63.26 36.51
N GLU A 19 18.68 62.64 35.97
CA GLU A 19 19.92 63.13 35.29
C GLU A 19 20.84 61.89 34.98
N PRO A 20 22.07 61.94 34.39
CA PRO A 20 22.79 62.99 33.63
C PRO A 20 23.43 62.51 32.30
N LEU A 21 24.04 63.46 31.57
CA LEU A 21 24.80 63.32 30.31
C LEU A 21 26.23 62.77 30.51
N SER A 22 26.62 61.67 29.83
CA SER A 22 27.89 61.56 29.05
C SER A 22 28.36 60.13 28.73
N ARG A 23 28.91 60.01 27.51
CA ARG A 23 29.60 58.92 26.79
C ARG A 23 28.72 57.92 26.02
N PRO A 24 28.82 57.89 24.67
CA PRO A 24 28.24 56.83 23.86
C PRO A 24 29.00 55.54 24.17
N ASN A 25 28.35 54.59 24.85
CA ASN A 25 28.88 53.25 24.95
C ASN A 25 28.49 52.52 23.67
N ASP A 26 29.48 52.20 22.83
CA ASP A 26 29.38 51.35 21.65
C ASP A 26 28.80 49.98 22.03
N ARG A 27 27.48 49.92 22.19
CA ARG A 27 26.75 48.65 22.17
C ARG A 27 26.44 48.34 20.72
N THR A 28 27.51 48.01 19.99
CA THR A 28 27.36 47.09 18.87
C THR A 28 26.64 45.87 19.47
N PRO A 29 25.42 45.50 19.03
CA PRO A 29 24.90 44.20 19.43
C PRO A 29 25.97 43.18 19.01
N PRO A 30 26.34 42.19 19.85
CA PRO A 30 27.19 41.12 19.38
C PRO A 30 26.56 40.63 18.09
N ARG A 31 27.35 40.70 17.00
CA ARG A 31 27.02 40.08 15.72
C ARG A 31 26.40 38.75 16.11
N GLN A 32 25.17 38.55 15.66
CA GLN A 32 24.55 37.24 15.68
C GLN A 32 25.65 36.29 15.25
N ASP A 33 26.08 35.40 16.16
CA ASP A 33 26.68 34.16 15.74
C ASP A 33 25.56 33.53 14.91
N ALA A 34 25.55 33.89 13.63
CA ALA A 34 24.80 33.20 12.62
C ALA A 34 25.08 31.73 12.91
N PRO A 35 24.08 30.86 13.03
CA PRO A 35 24.36 29.45 12.95
C PRO A 35 25.19 29.24 11.68
N LYS A 36 26.49 28.95 11.87
CA LYS A 36 27.40 28.51 10.84
C LYS A 36 26.82 27.20 10.34
N GLY A 37 26.14 27.27 9.20
CA GLY A 37 25.35 26.18 8.67
C GLY A 37 23.87 26.52 8.67
N ALA A 38 23.47 27.45 7.81
CA ALA A 38 22.27 27.17 7.04
C ALA A 38 22.48 25.78 6.40
N PRO A 39 21.51 24.84 6.44
CA PRO A 39 21.65 23.65 5.61
C PRO A 39 21.66 24.13 4.15
N GLU A 40 22.85 24.16 3.58
CA GLU A 40 23.18 24.77 2.29
C GLU A 40 22.60 23.98 1.10
N ASP A 41 22.07 22.77 1.31
CA ASP A 41 21.54 21.93 0.23
C ASP A 41 20.52 20.90 0.75
N VAL A 42 19.29 21.30 1.05
CA VAL A 42 18.20 20.33 1.40
C VAL A 42 17.53 19.75 0.14
N ARG A 43 18.23 19.69 -1.00
CA ARG A 43 17.66 19.23 -2.28
C ARG A 43 18.45 18.12 -2.97
N ALA A 44 19.63 17.75 -2.48
CA ALA A 44 20.46 16.69 -3.10
C ALA A 44 20.51 15.38 -2.28
N ASP A 45 20.08 15.40 -1.02
CA ASP A 45 20.19 14.27 -0.08
C ASP A 45 18.89 13.47 0.09
N ALA A 46 17.73 14.08 -0.14
CA ALA A 46 16.43 13.40 0.00
C ALA A 46 16.26 12.19 -0.94
N SER A 47 16.79 12.27 -2.17
CA SER A 47 16.77 11.16 -3.13
C SER A 47 17.77 10.06 -2.78
N ALA A 48 18.94 10.41 -2.25
CA ALA A 48 19.94 9.43 -1.79
C ALA A 48 19.49 8.70 -0.51
N GLY A 49 18.78 9.39 0.40
CA GLY A 49 18.20 8.80 1.60
C GLY A 49 17.04 7.83 1.28
N ALA A 50 16.12 8.25 0.40
CA ALA A 50 14.99 7.41 -0.01
C ALA A 50 15.42 6.11 -0.70
N LEU A 51 16.53 6.13 -1.46
CA LEU A 51 17.08 4.93 -2.06
C LEU A 51 17.62 3.97 -1.00
N LYS A 52 18.36 4.44 0.01
CA LYS A 52 18.98 3.59 1.04
C LYS A 52 17.98 2.67 1.74
N ASP A 53 16.78 3.17 1.99
CA ASP A 53 15.73 2.44 2.70
C ASP A 53 14.73 1.75 1.75
N ALA A 54 14.91 1.87 0.43
CA ALA A 54 14.03 1.25 -0.55
C ALA A 54 14.20 -0.28 -0.54
N ILE A 55 13.08 -1.00 -0.53
CA ILE A 55 13.02 -2.45 -0.62
C ILE A 55 12.02 -2.81 -1.70
N ALA A 56 12.40 -3.75 -2.57
CA ALA A 56 11.50 -4.31 -3.57
C ALA A 56 11.66 -5.83 -3.62
N VAL A 57 10.53 -6.52 -3.74
CA VAL A 57 10.47 -7.98 -3.89
C VAL A 57 9.52 -8.28 -5.05
N ALA A 58 9.95 -9.16 -5.95
CA ALA A 58 9.15 -9.64 -7.06
C ALA A 58 8.66 -11.05 -6.76
N LEU A 59 7.36 -11.28 -7.01
CA LEU A 59 6.70 -12.55 -6.80
C LEU A 59 6.25 -13.15 -8.13
N LYS A 60 6.32 -14.48 -8.24
CA LYS A 60 5.74 -15.26 -9.33
C LYS A 60 4.66 -16.17 -8.77
N TYR A 61 3.52 -16.18 -9.42
CA TYR A 61 2.41 -17.10 -9.13
C TYR A 61 1.99 -17.81 -10.42
N ASP A 62 1.73 -19.11 -10.33
CA ASP A 62 1.19 -19.92 -11.42
C ASP A 62 -0.20 -20.43 -10.99
N PRO A 63 -1.30 -19.95 -11.59
CA PRO A 63 -2.65 -20.37 -11.20
C PRO A 63 -2.95 -21.84 -11.52
N GLY A 64 -2.17 -22.48 -12.40
CA GLY A 64 -2.31 -23.90 -12.70
C GLY A 64 -1.65 -24.82 -11.66
N ASP A 65 -0.96 -24.23 -10.68
CA ASP A 65 -0.21 -24.93 -9.66
C ASP A 65 -0.79 -24.62 -8.27
N ALA A 66 -1.05 -25.65 -7.47
CA ALA A 66 -1.58 -25.49 -6.11
C ALA A 66 -0.52 -24.97 -5.11
N ARG A 67 0.74 -24.80 -5.55
CA ARG A 67 1.83 -24.28 -4.72
C ARG A 67 1.71 -22.79 -4.44
N ALA A 68 2.33 -22.37 -3.34
CA ALA A 68 2.35 -20.96 -2.96
C ALA A 68 3.17 -20.11 -3.95
N PRO A 69 2.87 -18.80 -4.07
CA PRO A 69 3.70 -17.86 -4.82
C PRO A 69 5.16 -17.92 -4.37
N LYS A 70 6.07 -17.71 -5.33
CA LYS A 70 7.51 -17.75 -5.10
C LYS A 70 8.15 -16.39 -5.22
N VAL A 71 9.16 -16.14 -4.39
CA VAL A 71 10.03 -14.97 -4.54
C VAL A 71 10.98 -15.22 -5.70
N VAL A 72 10.99 -14.34 -6.70
CA VAL A 72 11.88 -14.48 -7.88
C VAL A 72 12.95 -13.40 -7.95
N ALA A 73 12.78 -12.31 -7.21
CA ALA A 73 13.82 -11.31 -7.00
C ALA A 73 13.56 -10.57 -5.69
N GLY A 74 14.63 -10.12 -5.04
CA GLY A 74 14.57 -9.29 -3.85
C GLY A 74 15.78 -8.37 -3.80
N GLY A 75 15.59 -7.14 -3.34
CA GLY A 75 16.66 -6.15 -3.31
C GLY A 75 16.38 -4.99 -2.39
N ARG A 76 17.46 -4.31 -2.01
CA ARG A 76 17.45 -3.04 -1.28
C ARG A 76 18.22 -1.99 -2.06
N GLY A 77 18.00 -0.71 -1.79
CA GLY A 77 18.80 0.33 -2.42
C GLY A 77 18.61 0.40 -3.94
N HIS A 78 19.72 0.53 -4.64
CA HIS A 78 19.78 0.52 -6.10
C HIS A 78 19.26 -0.77 -6.73
N ILE A 79 19.33 -1.92 -6.04
CA ILE A 79 18.77 -3.17 -6.56
C ILE A 79 17.23 -3.10 -6.53
N ALA A 80 16.65 -2.54 -5.47
CA ALA A 80 15.21 -2.33 -5.40
C ALA A 80 14.71 -1.43 -6.53
N GLU A 81 15.45 -0.35 -6.81
CA GLU A 81 15.16 0.56 -7.92
C GLU A 81 15.20 -0.16 -9.28
N GLN A 82 16.22 -0.99 -9.52
CA GLN A 82 16.31 -1.79 -10.76
C GLN A 82 15.15 -2.77 -10.90
N ILE A 83 14.74 -3.44 -9.81
CA ILE A 83 13.59 -4.35 -9.82
C ILE A 83 12.32 -3.58 -10.21
N LEU A 84 12.10 -2.41 -9.60
CA LEU A 84 10.95 -1.55 -9.90
C LEU A 84 10.98 -1.06 -11.34
N GLN A 85 12.13 -0.62 -11.83
CA GLN A 85 12.29 -0.16 -13.21
C GLN A 85 11.91 -1.27 -14.21
N ILE A 86 12.44 -2.48 -14.01
CA ILE A 86 12.11 -3.65 -14.86
C ILE A 86 10.61 -3.96 -14.78
N ALA A 87 10.00 -3.85 -13.60
CA ALA A 87 8.57 -4.07 -13.43
C ALA A 87 7.75 -3.05 -14.22
N PHE A 88 8.08 -1.76 -14.14
CA PHE A 88 7.40 -0.71 -14.90
C PHE A 88 7.59 -0.86 -16.41
N ASP A 89 8.81 -1.15 -16.87
CA ASP A 89 9.12 -1.33 -18.30
C ASP A 89 8.34 -2.52 -18.90
N ARG A 90 8.06 -3.55 -18.09
CA ARG A 90 7.30 -4.74 -18.49
C ARG A 90 5.81 -4.66 -18.20
N GLY A 91 5.32 -3.55 -17.64
CA GLY A 91 3.93 -3.40 -17.23
C GLY A 91 3.49 -4.32 -16.09
N ILE A 92 4.44 -4.83 -15.29
CA ILE A 92 4.16 -5.63 -14.09
C ILE A 92 3.57 -4.70 -13.03
N LYS A 93 2.46 -5.12 -12.41
CA LYS A 93 1.79 -4.34 -11.37
C LYS A 93 2.65 -4.27 -10.11
N VAL A 94 2.81 -3.06 -9.56
CA VAL A 94 3.58 -2.80 -8.35
C VAL A 94 2.64 -2.34 -7.24
N ARG A 95 2.74 -2.95 -6.06
CA ARG A 95 2.05 -2.53 -4.85
C ARG A 95 3.08 -2.01 -3.85
N LYS A 96 2.79 -0.84 -3.25
CA LYS A 96 3.62 -0.27 -2.19
C LYS A 96 3.08 -0.71 -0.83
N ASP A 97 3.87 -1.50 -0.12
CA ASP A 97 3.59 -1.94 1.25
C ASP A 97 4.94 -2.18 1.95
N ALA A 98 5.26 -1.35 2.94
CA ALA A 98 6.57 -1.39 3.59
C ALA A 98 6.73 -2.64 4.48
N ASP A 99 5.68 -3.01 5.21
CA ASP A 99 5.71 -4.12 6.16
C ASP A 99 5.80 -5.44 5.40
N LEU A 100 4.97 -5.61 4.36
CA LEU A 100 5.03 -6.80 3.51
C LEU A 100 6.36 -6.89 2.77
N ALA A 101 6.89 -5.79 2.25
CA ALA A 101 8.19 -5.80 1.58
C ALA A 101 9.31 -6.24 2.54
N GLN A 102 9.27 -5.83 3.81
CA GLN A 102 10.24 -6.26 4.83
C GLN A 102 10.15 -7.77 5.09
N ILE A 103 8.93 -8.27 5.32
CA ILE A 103 8.67 -9.71 5.55
C ILE A 103 9.13 -10.54 4.35
N LEU A 104 8.82 -10.10 3.14
CA LEU A 104 9.21 -10.83 1.93
C LEU A 104 10.70 -10.71 1.63
N SER A 105 11.38 -9.65 2.09
CA SER A 105 12.81 -9.44 1.83
C SER A 105 13.75 -10.41 2.54
N VAL A 106 13.26 -11.10 3.57
CA VAL A 106 14.04 -12.10 4.32
C VAL A 106 13.90 -13.52 3.75
N ILE A 107 13.04 -13.71 2.75
CA ILE A 107 12.81 -14.99 2.10
C ILE A 107 13.83 -15.19 0.98
N ASP A 108 14.36 -16.41 0.87
CA ASP A 108 15.29 -16.77 -0.19
C ASP A 108 14.65 -16.72 -1.59
N ILE A 109 15.45 -16.37 -2.58
CA ILE A 109 15.04 -16.41 -3.99
C ILE A 109 14.68 -17.86 -4.37
N ASP A 110 13.69 -18.01 -5.23
CA ASP A 110 13.08 -19.26 -5.70
C ASP A 110 12.35 -20.08 -4.61
N SER A 111 12.21 -19.52 -3.40
CA SER A 111 11.47 -20.12 -2.31
C SER A 111 10.00 -19.67 -2.28
N GLU A 112 9.15 -20.54 -1.74
CA GLU A 112 7.74 -20.26 -1.51
C GLU A 112 7.55 -19.29 -0.33
N ILE A 113 6.54 -18.43 -0.42
CA ILE A 113 6.21 -17.50 0.67
C ILE A 113 5.70 -18.28 1.90
N PRO A 114 6.04 -17.83 3.12
CA PRO A 114 5.58 -18.47 4.35
C PRO A 114 4.11 -18.09 4.61
N LEU A 115 3.45 -18.87 5.49
CA LEU A 115 2.00 -18.76 5.73
C LEU A 115 1.60 -17.37 6.26
N GLU A 116 2.48 -16.74 7.02
CA GLU A 116 2.31 -15.41 7.61
C GLU A 116 2.20 -14.32 6.54
N ALA A 117 2.87 -14.48 5.40
CA ALA A 117 2.80 -13.55 4.26
C ALA A 117 1.69 -13.92 3.26
N PHE A 118 1.18 -15.15 3.34
CA PHE A 118 0.26 -15.71 2.33
C PHE A 118 -1.04 -14.90 2.21
N ALA A 119 -1.64 -14.51 3.33
CA ALA A 119 -2.90 -13.74 3.33
C ALA A 119 -2.75 -12.38 2.64
N ALA A 120 -1.65 -11.66 2.93
CA ALA A 120 -1.39 -10.36 2.33
C ALA A 120 -1.10 -10.47 0.82
N VAL A 121 -0.34 -11.49 0.40
CA VAL A 121 -0.09 -11.74 -1.02
C VAL A 121 -1.37 -12.15 -1.74
N ALA A 122 -2.23 -12.97 -1.14
CA ALA A 122 -3.50 -13.38 -1.73
C ALA A 122 -4.42 -12.17 -1.99
N GLU A 123 -4.49 -11.20 -1.07
CA GLU A 123 -5.24 -9.96 -1.28
C GLU A 123 -4.75 -9.19 -2.52
N ILE A 124 -3.42 -9.09 -2.68
CA ILE A 124 -2.81 -8.43 -3.84
C ILE A 124 -3.13 -9.19 -5.12
N LEU A 125 -3.05 -10.52 -5.11
CA LEU A 125 -3.36 -11.33 -6.28
C LEU A 125 -4.83 -11.15 -6.69
N VAL A 126 -5.77 -11.18 -5.76
CA VAL A 126 -7.20 -10.92 -6.05
C VAL A 126 -7.37 -9.56 -6.72
N TYR A 127 -6.69 -8.52 -6.24
CA TYR A 127 -6.71 -7.20 -6.87
C TYR A 127 -6.17 -7.25 -8.31
N VAL A 128 -5.03 -7.91 -8.53
CA VAL A 128 -4.43 -8.04 -9.87
C VAL A 128 -5.32 -8.83 -10.83
N TYR A 129 -5.93 -9.93 -10.38
CA TYR A 129 -6.85 -10.72 -11.21
C TYR A 129 -8.13 -9.97 -11.53
N ARG A 130 -8.70 -9.20 -10.57
CA ARG A 130 -9.85 -8.31 -10.82
C ARG A 130 -9.50 -7.24 -11.85
N ALA A 131 -8.33 -6.63 -11.72
CA ALA A 131 -7.87 -5.60 -12.66
C ALA A 131 -7.57 -6.16 -14.07
N ASN A 132 -7.41 -7.48 -14.19
CA ASN A 132 -7.15 -8.16 -15.45
C ASN A 132 -8.40 -8.87 -16.02
N ASP A 133 -9.58 -8.73 -15.40
CA ASP A 133 -10.84 -9.44 -15.77
C ASP A 133 -10.71 -10.98 -15.84
N ARG A 134 -9.76 -11.56 -15.10
CA ARG A 134 -9.45 -13.01 -15.12
C ARG A 134 -9.92 -13.77 -13.88
N LEU A 135 -10.79 -13.18 -13.06
CA LEU A 135 -11.30 -13.88 -11.86
C LEU A 135 -12.13 -15.12 -12.21
N ASP A 136 -12.80 -15.10 -13.36
CA ASP A 136 -13.65 -16.20 -13.82
C ASP A 136 -12.87 -17.51 -14.02
N GLU A 137 -11.54 -17.44 -14.19
CA GLU A 137 -10.66 -18.60 -14.38
C GLU A 137 -10.32 -19.34 -13.09
N LEU A 138 -10.39 -18.68 -11.92
CA LEU A 138 -10.14 -19.33 -10.61
C LEU A 138 -11.39 -20.07 -10.09
N GLU A 139 -12.59 -19.70 -10.57
CA GLU A 139 -13.86 -20.37 -10.25
C GLU A 139 -14.33 -21.37 -11.33
N GLY A 140 -13.43 -21.80 -12.23
CA GLY A 140 -13.70 -22.80 -13.27
C GLY A 140 -13.75 -24.26 -12.79
N GLY A 141 -13.90 -24.52 -11.49
CA GLY A 141 -14.35 -25.83 -11.00
C GLY A 141 -15.86 -25.96 -11.23
N PRO A 142 -16.41 -27.17 -11.46
CA PRO A 142 -17.84 -27.34 -11.73
C PRO A 142 -18.63 -26.63 -10.63
N SER A 143 -19.42 -25.62 -11.02
CA SER A 143 -20.20 -24.86 -10.07
C SER A 143 -21.06 -25.85 -9.30
N ALA A 144 -21.18 -25.69 -7.99
CA ALA A 144 -22.16 -26.44 -7.20
C ALA A 144 -23.61 -26.25 -7.72
N ARG A 145 -23.84 -25.26 -8.61
CA ARG A 145 -25.08 -25.08 -9.38
C ARG A 145 -25.24 -26.09 -10.52
N ASP A 146 -24.15 -26.52 -11.16
CA ASP A 146 -24.17 -27.47 -12.28
C ASP A 146 -24.37 -28.92 -11.80
N ALA A 147 -23.90 -29.24 -10.59
CA ALA A 147 -24.09 -30.57 -9.98
C ALA A 147 -25.56 -30.85 -9.58
N ALA A 148 -26.39 -29.81 -9.41
CA ALA A 148 -27.79 -29.94 -9.01
C ALA A 148 -28.79 -29.93 -10.18
N GLY A 149 -28.32 -29.79 -11.42
CA GLY A 149 -29.16 -29.51 -12.58
C GLY A 149 -29.55 -30.69 -13.48
N ASN A 150 -29.08 -31.92 -13.23
CA ASN A 150 -29.35 -33.03 -14.17
C ASN A 150 -29.54 -34.39 -13.46
N ILE A 151 -30.70 -34.58 -12.83
CA ILE A 151 -31.18 -35.92 -12.42
C ILE A 151 -32.49 -36.35 -13.12
N ASP A 152 -33.06 -35.53 -14.00
CA ASP A 152 -34.37 -35.80 -14.64
C ASP A 152 -34.27 -36.59 -15.97
N GLY A 153 -33.40 -37.61 -16.00
CA GLY A 153 -33.14 -38.40 -17.22
C GLY A 153 -33.45 -39.90 -17.16
N ALA A 154 -33.93 -40.45 -16.05
CA ALA A 154 -34.24 -41.87 -15.94
C ALA A 154 -35.75 -42.13 -16.10
N ARG A 155 -36.26 -42.03 -17.34
CA ARG A 155 -37.59 -42.53 -17.70
C ARG A 155 -37.49 -43.84 -18.48
N GLN A 156 -38.16 -44.85 -17.93
CA GLN A 156 -38.82 -45.99 -18.56
C GLN A 156 -38.05 -46.78 -19.64
N ASN A 157 -37.53 -47.94 -19.23
CA ASN A 157 -37.52 -49.13 -20.09
C ASN A 157 -38.33 -50.22 -19.38
N ASP A 158 -39.65 -50.06 -19.45
CA ASP A 158 -40.62 -51.08 -19.07
C ASP A 158 -40.86 -51.96 -20.31
N ASP A 159 -39.81 -52.66 -20.78
CA ASP A 159 -39.98 -53.55 -21.93
C ASP A 159 -40.50 -54.91 -21.48
N GLU A 160 -41.59 -55.30 -22.12
CA GLU A 160 -42.56 -56.28 -21.69
C GLU A 160 -41.97 -57.70 -21.65
N GLY A 161 -41.90 -58.28 -20.45
CA GLY A 161 -41.84 -59.73 -20.26
C GLY A 161 -43.17 -60.37 -20.68
N LYS A 162 -43.44 -60.42 -22.00
CA LYS A 162 -44.56 -61.18 -22.59
C LYS A 162 -44.30 -62.67 -22.39
N THR A 163 -44.82 -63.18 -21.29
CA THR A 163 -45.07 -64.60 -21.08
C THR A 163 -46.02 -65.10 -22.17
N SER A 164 -45.52 -65.92 -23.09
CA SER A 164 -46.37 -66.70 -24.00
C SER A 164 -46.78 -67.99 -23.31
N PRO A 165 -48.09 -68.31 -23.19
CA PRO A 165 -48.53 -69.64 -22.85
C PRO A 165 -48.91 -70.41 -24.13
N ARG A 166 -48.37 -71.62 -24.34
CA ARG A 166 -48.83 -72.71 -25.26
C ARG A 166 -47.68 -73.70 -25.48
N ARG A 167 -47.80 -75.02 -25.43
CA ARG A 167 -48.86 -76.00 -25.09
C ARG A 167 -48.14 -77.27 -24.60
N LYS A 168 -48.91 -78.13 -23.92
CA LYS A 168 -48.64 -79.56 -23.78
C LYS A 168 -48.53 -80.24 -25.17
N ASP A 169 -48.08 -81.49 -25.13
CA ASP A 169 -48.17 -82.58 -26.13
C ASP A 169 -46.75 -82.95 -26.66
N GLU A 170 -46.06 -83.94 -26.10
CA GLU A 170 -46.26 -85.40 -26.22
C GLU A 170 -45.44 -86.01 -27.39
N GLN A 171 -44.30 -86.62 -27.04
CA GLN A 171 -43.83 -87.96 -27.45
C GLN A 171 -42.42 -88.26 -26.93
#